data_AF-K1TU77-F1
#
_entry.id   AF-K1TU77-F1
#
_cell.length_a   1.000
_cell.length_b   1.000
_cell.length_c   1.000
_cell.angle_alpha   90.00
_cell.angle_beta   90.00
_cell.angle_gamma   90.00
#
_symmetry.space_group_name_H-M   'P 1'
#
loop_
_entity.id
_entity.type
_entity.pdbx_description
1 polymer ?
#
loop_
_entity_poly.entity_id
_entity_poly.type
_entity_poly.pdbx_seq_one_letter_code
_entity_poly.pdbx_strand_id
1 'polypeptide(L)'
;QNRVCNLGSVVGADARIGPHDGLNPDVHIELSPLGRIAEQALLQMDGLLHYVIMPNHIHFLVGIQPKADGTMQASSPTNISQVVRIFKGRVAHRAGHSVFQRSFYDHIIRTETDYWAIVQ
;
A
#
# COMPACT_ATOMS: atom_id res chain seq x y z
N GLN A 1 13.40 -2.58 -12.31
CA GLN A 1 12.65 -1.87 -11.25
C GLN A 1 13.62 -1.03 -10.44
N ASN A 2 13.27 0.22 -10.20
CA ASN A 2 14.14 1.22 -9.59
C ASN A 2 14.47 0.80 -8.15
N ARG A 3 15.75 0.56 -7.84
CA ARG A 3 16.24 0.00 -6.55
C ARG A 3 16.30 1.04 -5.42
N VAL A 4 15.61 2.17 -5.57
CA VAL A 4 15.79 3.30 -4.65
C VAL A 4 14.83 3.14 -3.47
N CYS A 5 15.40 2.96 -2.28
CA CYS A 5 14.69 2.81 -1.01
C CYS A 5 14.23 4.18 -0.46
N ASN A 6 13.31 4.83 -1.18
CA ASN A 6 12.87 6.19 -0.84
C ASN A 6 11.88 6.25 0.33
N LEU A 7 11.21 5.14 0.65
CA LEU A 7 10.15 5.08 1.67
C LEU A 7 10.67 4.74 3.06
N GLY A 8 11.89 4.21 3.18
CA GLY A 8 12.48 3.86 4.47
C GLY A 8 13.74 3.05 4.32
N SER A 9 14.27 2.59 5.45
CA SER A 9 15.37 1.63 5.52
C SER A 9 14.98 0.46 6.40
N VAL A 10 15.50 -0.73 6.10
CA VAL A 10 15.46 -1.86 7.02
C VAL A 10 16.52 -1.62 8.10
N VAL A 11 16.17 -1.77 9.37
CA VAL A 11 17.04 -1.59 10.54
C VAL A 11 17.05 -2.89 11.34
N GLY A 12 18.24 -3.33 11.78
CA GLY A 12 18.47 -4.59 12.51
C GLY A 12 19.92 -5.06 12.33
N ALA A 13 20.51 -5.74 13.32
CA ALA A 13 21.93 -6.11 13.34
C ALA A 13 22.36 -7.01 12.17
N ASP A 14 21.42 -7.76 11.61
CA ASP A 14 21.56 -8.73 10.52
C ASP A 14 20.69 -8.38 9.29
N ALA A 15 20.18 -7.15 9.18
CA ALA A 15 19.22 -6.69 8.17
C ALA A 15 19.66 -6.87 6.69
N ARG A 16 20.90 -7.30 6.45
CA ARG A 16 21.45 -7.59 5.11
C ARG A 16 21.58 -9.09 4.80
N ILE A 17 21.32 -9.96 5.78
CA ILE A 17 21.62 -11.41 5.73
C ILE A 17 20.41 -12.26 6.19
N GLY A 18 19.54 -11.75 7.06
CA GLY A 18 18.37 -12.51 7.56
C GLY A 18 17.21 -12.57 6.56
N PRO A 19 16.41 -13.66 6.53
CA PRO A 19 15.14 -13.67 5.80
C PRO A 19 14.23 -12.56 6.35
N HIS A 20 13.60 -11.82 5.44
CA HIS A 20 12.65 -10.74 5.79
C HIS A 20 11.26 -11.33 6.07
N ASP A 21 11.19 -12.45 6.78
CA ASP A 21 9.98 -13.22 7.09
C ASP A 21 9.37 -12.83 8.44
N GLY A 22 9.86 -11.75 9.06
CA GLY A 22 9.33 -11.26 10.34
C GLY A 22 9.69 -12.14 11.55
N LEU A 23 10.53 -13.16 11.38
CA LEU A 23 10.96 -14.04 12.47
C LEU A 23 12.09 -13.45 13.33
N ASN A 24 12.78 -12.41 12.84
CA ASN A 24 13.71 -11.64 13.66
C ASN A 24 13.01 -10.38 14.22
N PRO A 25 12.67 -10.32 15.52
CA PRO A 25 12.00 -9.17 16.12
C PRO A 25 12.84 -7.89 16.12
N ASP A 26 14.15 -7.98 15.86
CA ASP A 26 15.04 -6.83 15.77
C ASP A 26 15.01 -6.16 14.38
N VAL A 27 14.44 -6.84 13.37
CA VAL A 27 14.34 -6.32 11.99
C VAL A 27 13.03 -5.55 11.81
N HIS A 28 13.13 -4.25 11.63
CA HIS A 28 11.97 -3.37 11.42
C HIS A 28 12.22 -2.37 10.29
N ILE A 29 11.13 -1.84 9.72
CA ILE A 29 11.20 -0.76 8.72
C ILE A 29 11.17 0.58 9.44
N GLU A 30 12.26 1.35 9.33
CA GLU A 30 12.27 2.75 9.73
C GLU A 30 11.81 3.61 8.54
N LEU A 31 10.64 4.24 8.68
CA LEU A 31 10.07 5.06 7.63
C LEU A 31 10.87 6.35 7.42
N SER A 32 11.17 6.67 6.16
CA SER A 32 11.70 7.98 5.79
C SER A 32 10.63 9.07 5.97
N PRO A 33 10.98 10.37 5.87
CA PRO A 33 9.97 11.43 5.81
C PRO A 33 8.93 11.18 4.71
N LEU A 34 9.35 10.65 3.56
CA LEU A 34 8.45 10.29 2.47
C LEU A 34 7.60 9.05 2.81
N GLY A 35 8.18 8.04 3.48
CA GLY A 35 7.44 6.90 4.01
C GLY A 35 6.32 7.31 4.96
N ARG A 36 6.60 8.25 5.87
CA ARG A 36 5.58 8.82 6.78
C ARG A 36 4.48 9.58 6.04
N ILE A 37 4.83 10.34 4.99
CA ILE A 37 3.82 11.00 4.14
C ILE A 37 2.92 9.96 3.46
N ALA A 38 3.52 8.87 2.94
CA ALA A 38 2.78 7.79 2.31
C ALA A 38 1.87 7.07 3.30
N GLU A 39 2.36 6.75 4.49
CA GLU A 39 1.57 6.15 5.56
C GLU A 39 0.37 7.02 5.95
N GLN A 40 0.58 8.31 6.19
CA GLN A 40 -0.50 9.23 6.50
C GLN A 40 -1.53 9.33 5.38
N ALA A 41 -1.10 9.23 4.11
CA ALA A 41 -2.02 9.21 2.99
C ALA A 41 -2.84 7.90 2.91
N LEU A 42 -2.24 6.75 3.27
CA LEU A 42 -2.94 5.46 3.39
C LEU A 42 -4.00 5.52 4.49
N LEU A 43 -3.63 6.02 5.68
CA LEU A 43 -4.55 6.11 6.83
C LEU A 43 -5.76 7.03 6.57
N GLN A 44 -5.70 7.88 5.54
CA GLN A 44 -6.83 8.70 5.08
C GLN A 44 -7.60 8.10 3.89
N MET A 45 -7.35 6.84 3.54
CA MET A 45 -8.11 6.12 2.52
C MET A 45 -9.32 5.43 3.16
N ASP A 46 -10.50 5.72 2.62
CA ASP A 46 -11.71 5.00 2.98
C ASP A 46 -11.62 3.53 2.53
N GLY A 47 -12.02 2.61 3.41
CA GLY A 47 -12.04 1.18 3.14
C GLY A 47 -10.66 0.51 3.18
N LEU A 48 -9.61 1.17 3.69
CA LEU A 48 -8.33 0.51 3.93
C LEU A 48 -8.49 -0.64 4.95
N LEU A 49 -8.11 -1.85 4.57
CA LEU A 49 -8.15 -3.03 5.44
C LEU A 49 -6.78 -3.30 6.06
N HIS A 50 -5.77 -3.44 5.22
CA HIS A 50 -4.39 -3.76 5.60
C HIS A 50 -3.40 -3.03 4.71
N TYR A 51 -2.20 -2.76 5.21
CA TYR A 51 -1.12 -2.16 4.43
C TYR A 51 0.26 -2.55 4.95
N VAL A 52 1.24 -2.53 4.05
CA VAL A 52 2.67 -2.71 4.35
C VAL A 52 3.46 -1.71 3.51
N ILE A 53 4.33 -0.94 4.17
CA ILE A 53 5.28 -0.05 3.50
C ILE A 53 6.66 -0.69 3.55
N MET A 54 7.12 -1.14 2.39
CA MET A 54 8.48 -1.60 2.20
C MET A 54 9.36 -0.41 1.78
N PRO A 55 10.69 -0.48 1.97
CA PRO A 55 11.61 0.61 1.62
C PRO A 55 11.46 1.16 0.19
N ASN A 56 11.07 0.31 -0.77
CA ASN A 56 11.00 0.64 -2.19
C ASN A 56 9.58 0.51 -2.81
N HIS A 57 8.60 -0.07 -2.12
CA HIS A 57 7.23 -0.24 -2.62
C HIS A 57 6.20 -0.34 -1.49
N ILE A 58 4.92 -0.25 -1.83
CA ILE A 58 3.81 -0.27 -0.88
C ILE A 58 2.79 -1.30 -1.34
N HIS A 59 2.31 -2.13 -0.42
CA HIS A 59 1.15 -3.00 -0.59
C HIS A 59 0.01 -2.52 0.30
N PHE A 60 -1.22 -2.53 -0.21
CA PHE A 60 -2.40 -2.27 0.61
C PHE A 60 -3.63 -2.99 0.05
N LEU A 61 -4.52 -3.37 0.95
CA LEU A 61 -5.80 -3.99 0.66
C LEU A 61 -6.91 -2.96 0.91
N VAL A 62 -7.80 -2.81 -0.06
CA VAL A 62 -8.96 -1.92 0.04
C VAL A 62 -10.25 -2.72 -0.10
N GLY A 63 -11.10 -2.62 0.91
CA GLY A 63 -12.44 -3.18 0.92
C GLY A 63 -13.39 -2.24 0.20
N ILE A 64 -14.10 -2.76 -0.80
CA ILE A 64 -15.08 -2.00 -1.56
C ILE A 64 -16.46 -2.43 -1.08
N GLN A 65 -17.08 -1.64 -0.23
CA GLN A 65 -18.46 -1.90 0.19
C GLN A 65 -19.44 -1.32 -0.84
N PRO A 66 -20.45 -2.10 -1.28
CA PRO A 66 -21.55 -1.54 -2.04
C PRO A 66 -22.30 -0.53 -1.16
N LYS A 67 -22.55 0.69 -1.66
CA LYS A 67 -23.34 1.69 -0.93
C LYS A 67 -24.75 1.14 -0.70
N ALA A 68 -25.18 1.13 0.56
CA ALA A 68 -26.41 0.48 1.02
C ALA A 68 -27.71 1.14 0.55
N ASP A 69 -27.66 2.33 -0.06
CA ASP A 69 -28.86 3.03 -0.52
C ASP A 69 -29.06 2.83 -2.02
N GLY A 70 -30.11 2.07 -2.33
CA GLY A 70 -30.42 1.57 -3.65
C GLY A 70 -30.64 2.66 -4.69
N THR A 71 -29.90 2.55 -5.78
CA THR A 71 -30.46 2.70 -7.12
C THR A 71 -30.07 1.48 -7.93
N MET A 72 -31.07 0.83 -8.50
CA MET A 72 -30.95 -0.31 -9.40
C MET A 72 -29.90 -0.09 -10.50
N GLN A 73 -29.28 -1.20 -10.91
CA GLN A 73 -28.70 -1.42 -12.23
C GLN A 73 -27.66 -0.38 -12.71
N ALA A 74 -26.43 -0.54 -12.24
CA ALA A 74 -25.28 -0.53 -13.13
C ALA A 74 -24.07 -0.98 -12.34
N SER A 75 -23.23 -1.77 -13.00
CA SER A 75 -21.81 -1.96 -12.71
C SER A 75 -21.14 -0.58 -12.61
N SER A 76 -21.30 0.16 -11.52
CA SER A 76 -20.50 1.34 -11.25
C SER A 76 -19.09 0.80 -11.05
N PRO A 77 -18.15 1.04 -11.99
CA PRO A 77 -16.84 0.44 -11.88
C PRO A 77 -16.25 0.92 -10.57
N THR A 78 -15.87 0.00 -9.70
CA THR A 78 -14.96 0.38 -8.63
C THR A 78 -13.72 0.91 -9.33
N ASN A 79 -13.55 2.22 -9.29
CA ASN A 79 -12.45 2.83 -10.02
C ASN A 79 -11.21 2.76 -9.12
N ILE A 80 -10.67 1.55 -8.97
CA ILE A 80 -9.42 1.29 -8.26
C ILE A 80 -8.31 2.22 -8.79
N SER A 81 -8.32 2.49 -10.09
CA SER A 81 -7.43 3.46 -10.73
C SER A 81 -7.60 4.88 -10.18
N GLN A 82 -8.82 5.33 -9.85
CA GLN A 82 -9.06 6.62 -9.18
C GLN A 82 -8.54 6.59 -7.74
N VAL A 83 -8.79 5.52 -6.98
CA VAL A 83 -8.29 5.39 -5.61
C VAL A 83 -6.76 5.48 -5.59
N VAL A 84 -6.09 4.67 -6.43
CA VAL A 84 -4.63 4.69 -6.57
C VAL A 84 -4.13 6.05 -7.08
N ARG A 85 -4.83 6.69 -8.02
CA ARG A 85 -4.47 8.02 -8.52
C ARG A 85 -4.55 9.08 -7.42
N ILE A 86 -5.61 9.08 -6.61
CA ILE A 86 -5.78 10.01 -5.49
C ILE A 86 -4.69 9.78 -4.45
N PHE A 87 -4.44 8.53 -4.09
CA PHE A 87 -3.36 8.16 -3.18
C PHE A 87 -1.99 8.66 -3.68
N LYS A 88 -1.57 8.24 -4.88
CA LYS A 88 -0.30 8.65 -5.48
C LYS A 88 -0.20 10.17 -5.60
N GLY A 89 -1.29 10.84 -5.96
CA GLY A 89 -1.38 12.29 -6.09
C GLY A 89 -1.20 13.02 -4.76
N ARG A 90 -1.86 12.57 -3.69
CA ARG A 90 -1.72 13.16 -2.34
C ARG A 90 -0.28 13.06 -1.84
N VAL A 91 0.35 11.90 -1.99
CA VAL A 91 1.74 11.71 -1.58
C VAL A 91 2.68 12.58 -2.41
N ALA A 92 2.54 12.58 -3.74
CA ALA A 92 3.38 13.41 -4.61
C ALA A 92 3.23 14.91 -4.32
N HIS A 93 2.01 15.37 -4.07
CA HIS A 93 1.72 16.74 -3.70
C HIS A 93 2.42 17.13 -2.38
N ARG A 94 2.32 16.28 -1.35
CA ARG A 94 2.95 16.52 -0.05
C ARG A 94 4.48 16.38 -0.10
N ALA A 95 5.00 15.53 -0.98
CA ALA A 95 6.44 15.36 -1.20
C ALA A 95 7.04 16.47 -2.07
N GLY A 96 6.22 17.20 -2.83
CA GLY A 96 6.67 18.26 -3.75
C GLY A 96 7.27 17.75 -5.07
N HIS A 97 7.26 16.43 -5.32
CA HIS A 97 7.76 15.84 -6.55
C HIS A 97 7.06 14.51 -6.87
N SER A 98 7.27 13.98 -8.09
CA SER A 98 6.78 12.64 -8.44
C SER A 98 7.53 11.57 -7.66
N VAL A 99 6.79 10.69 -6.98
CA VAL A 99 7.34 9.64 -6.10
C VAL A 99 7.19 8.25 -6.72
N PHE A 100 6.04 7.97 -7.33
CA PHE A 100 5.67 6.64 -7.75
C PHE A 100 5.92 6.41 -9.25
N GLN A 101 6.21 5.15 -9.61
CA GLN A 101 6.12 4.72 -11.00
C GLN A 101 4.69 4.88 -11.56
N ARG A 102 4.58 5.01 -12.88
CA ARG A 102 3.31 5.25 -13.58
C ARG A 102 2.31 4.11 -13.36
N SER A 103 2.76 2.86 -13.50
CA SER A 103 1.92 1.66 -13.32
C SER A 103 1.68 1.31 -11.85
N PHE A 104 0.68 0.48 -11.61
CA PHE A 104 0.45 -0.23 -10.35
C PHE A 104 -0.02 -1.64 -10.69
N TYR A 105 0.10 -2.55 -9.73
CA TYR A 105 -0.48 -3.88 -9.80
C TYR A 105 -1.72 -3.90 -8.93
N ASP A 106 -2.81 -4.46 -9.45
CA ASP A 106 -4.01 -4.75 -8.70
C ASP A 106 -4.40 -6.22 -8.87
N HIS A 107 -4.96 -6.79 -7.80
CA HIS A 107 -5.49 -8.15 -7.77
C HIS A 107 -6.81 -8.13 -7.01
N ILE A 108 -7.82 -8.79 -7.57
CA ILE A 108 -9.17 -8.82 -6.98
C ILE A 108 -9.29 -10.06 -6.10
N ILE A 109 -9.36 -9.84 -4.80
CA ILE A 109 -9.59 -10.88 -3.80
C ILE A 109 -11.08 -11.17 -3.72
N ARG A 110 -11.48 -12.42 -4.03
CA ARG A 110 -12.90 -12.83 -4.05
C ARG A 110 -13.27 -13.90 -3.04
N THR A 111 -12.28 -14.60 -2.49
CA THR A 111 -12.48 -15.71 -1.56
C THR A 111 -11.64 -15.49 -0.31
N GLU A 112 -12.07 -16.10 0.79
CA GLU A 112 -11.33 -16.05 2.05
C GLU A 112 -9.96 -16.72 1.94
N THR A 113 -9.85 -17.80 1.17
CA THR A 113 -8.56 -18.46 0.90
C THR A 113 -7.57 -17.54 0.18
N ASP A 114 -8.03 -16.76 -0.81
CA ASP A 114 -7.20 -15.80 -1.54
C ASP A 114 -6.80 -14.62 -0.64
N TYR A 115 -7.69 -14.21 0.27
CA TYR A 115 -7.38 -13.21 1.29
C TYR A 115 -6.24 -13.66 2.21
N TRP A 116 -6.34 -14.87 2.78
CA TRP A 116 -5.31 -15.41 3.67
C TRP A 116 -3.96 -15.61 2.97
N ALA A 117 -3.96 -15.97 1.68
CA ALA A 117 -2.74 -16.11 0.89
C ALA A 117 -1.98 -14.79 0.66
N ILE A 118 -2.64 -13.64 0.82
CA ILE A 118 -2.06 -12.31 0.61
C ILE A 118 -1.70 -11.61 1.93
N VAL A 119 -2.40 -11.94 3.01
CA VAL A 119 -2.25 -11.29 4.31
C VAL A 119 -1.21 -11.99 5.22
N GLN A 120 -0.92 -13.28 4.98
CA GLN A 120 0.20 -13.98 5.64
C GLN A 120 1.57 -13.49 5.15
#